data_AF-A1SPT6-F1
#
_entry.id   AF-A1SPT6-F1
#
_cell.length_a   1.000
_cell.length_b   1.000
_cell.length_c   1.000
_cell.angle_alpha   90.00
_cell.angle_beta   90.00
_cell.angle_gamma   90.00
#
_symmetry.space_group_name_H-M   'P 1'
#
loop_
_entity.id
_entity.type
_entity.pdbx_description
1 polymer ?
#
loop_
_entity_poly.entity_id
_entity_poly.type
_entity_poly.pdbx_seq_one_letter_code
_entity_poly.pdbx_strand_id
1 'polypeptide(L)'
;MATHTLRLLPSTRDRISLRFASEGDAATATERALHLPGASIELAGRDLTILVPEGRDLVTSYVTDLAWAGVLAERLEVVGPALP
;
A
#
# COMPACT_ATOMS: atom_id res chain seq x y z
N MET A 1 15.60 -33.29 -15.79
CA MET A 1 15.70 -31.82 -15.96
C MET A 1 14.55 -31.20 -15.17
N ALA A 2 14.87 -30.46 -14.11
CA ALA A 2 13.85 -29.90 -13.23
C ALA A 2 13.18 -28.72 -13.95
N THR A 3 11.92 -28.90 -14.33
CA THR A 3 11.06 -27.84 -14.83
C THR A 3 10.88 -26.84 -13.69
N HIS A 4 11.62 -25.74 -13.73
CA HIS A 4 11.41 -24.60 -12.84
C HIS A 4 10.08 -23.97 -13.23
N THR A 5 9.02 -24.33 -12.53
CA THR A 5 7.74 -23.66 -12.62
C THR A 5 7.92 -22.26 -12.01
N LEU A 6 8.25 -21.27 -12.83
CA LEU A 6 8.11 -19.86 -12.48
C LEU A 6 6.63 -19.60 -12.20
N ARG A 7 6.20 -19.70 -10.93
CA ARG A 7 4.92 -19.13 -10.51
C ARG A 7 5.06 -17.62 -10.58
N LEU A 8 4.66 -17.03 -11.70
CA LEU A 8 4.37 -15.59 -11.79
C LEU A 8 3.05 -15.31 -11.05
N LEU A 9 3.16 -14.79 -9.84
CA LEU A 9 2.12 -14.08 -9.10
C LEU A 9 2.90 -12.98 -8.34
N PRO A 10 2.68 -11.65 -8.47
CA PRO A 10 1.61 -10.87 -9.12
C PRO A 10 2.12 -9.64 -9.91
N SER A 11 2.12 -9.66 -11.24
CA SER A 11 2.46 -8.48 -12.07
C SER A 11 1.32 -7.45 -12.21
N THR A 12 0.38 -7.42 -11.26
CA THR A 12 -0.89 -6.67 -11.43
C THR A 12 -1.28 -5.81 -10.23
N ARG A 13 -0.48 -5.79 -9.16
CA ARG A 13 -0.76 -4.96 -7.99
C ARG A 13 0.07 -3.68 -8.03
N ASP A 14 -0.58 -2.58 -7.72
CA ASP A 14 0.09 -1.31 -7.48
C ASP A 14 0.69 -1.33 -6.07
N ARG A 15 1.85 -0.69 -5.92
CA ARG A 15 2.48 -0.43 -4.63
C ARG A 15 2.23 1.01 -4.23
N ILE A 16 1.56 1.20 -3.10
CA ILE A 16 1.41 2.48 -2.43
C ILE A 16 2.38 2.49 -1.24
N SER A 17 3.29 3.45 -1.20
CA SER A 17 4.21 3.65 -0.09
C SER A 17 3.94 5.00 0.56
N LEU A 18 3.70 4.98 1.87
CA LEU A 18 3.36 6.14 2.67
C LEU A 18 4.36 6.27 3.83
N ARG A 19 4.72 7.50 4.16
CA ARG A 19 5.48 7.81 5.37
C ARG A 19 4.71 8.81 6.21
N PHE A 20 4.67 8.59 7.52
CA PHE A 20 3.95 9.42 8.46
C PHE A 20 4.87 10.14 9.45
N ALA A 21 4.33 11.18 10.09
CA ALA A 21 5.04 11.94 11.11
C ALA A 21 5.37 11.09 12.35
N SER A 22 4.48 10.16 12.72
CA SER A 22 4.63 9.27 13.87
C SER A 22 4.28 7.81 13.56
N GLU A 23 4.73 6.90 14.43
CA GLU A 23 4.36 5.48 14.36
C GLU A 23 2.88 5.27 14.69
N GLY A 24 2.29 6.14 15.52
CA GLY A 24 0.87 6.10 15.83
C GLY A 24 0.01 6.39 14.60
N ASP A 25 0.38 7.41 13.82
CA ASP A 25 -0.28 7.74 12.56
C ASP A 25 -0.17 6.58 11.55
N ALA A 26 1.00 5.96 11.47
CA ALA A 26 1.23 4.81 10.60
C ALA A 26 0.40 3.58 11.02
N ALA A 27 0.25 3.36 12.34
CA ALA A 27 -0.61 2.31 12.87
C ALA A 27 -2.09 2.58 12.56
N THR A 28 -2.59 3.80 12.78
CA THR A 28 -3.97 4.16 12.42
C THR A 28 -4.23 4.03 10.92
N ALA A 29 -3.27 4.43 10.08
CA ALA A 29 -3.36 4.23 8.64
C ALA A 29 -3.43 2.74 8.29
N THR A 30 -2.62 1.90 8.95
CA THR A 30 -2.62 0.45 8.76
C THR A 30 -3.96 -0.18 9.10
N GLU A 31 -4.58 0.19 10.22
CA GLU A 31 -5.91 -0.30 10.62
C GLU A 31 -6.95 -0.02 9.53
N ARG A 32 -6.91 1.17 8.93
CA ARG A 32 -7.79 1.53 7.82
C ARG A 32 -7.46 0.76 6.55
N ALA A 33 -6.17 0.56 6.25
CA ALA A 33 -5.72 -0.20 5.08
C ALA A 33 -6.18 -1.67 5.12
N LEU A 34 -6.33 -2.28 6.31
CA LEU A 34 -6.80 -3.67 6.46
C LEU A 34 -8.20 -3.89 5.89
N HIS A 35 -8.98 -2.82 5.71
CA HIS A 35 -10.30 -2.89 5.09
C HIS A 35 -10.26 -2.80 3.55
N LEU A 36 -9.09 -2.62 2.95
CA LEU A 36 -8.93 -2.57 1.50
C LEU A 36 -8.99 -3.99 0.91
N PRO A 37 -9.90 -4.27 -0.03
CA PRO A 37 -10.09 -5.61 -0.58
C PRO A 37 -8.86 -6.07 -1.36
N GLY A 38 -8.36 -7.26 -1.02
CA GLY A 38 -7.22 -7.86 -1.71
C GLY A 38 -5.88 -7.15 -1.47
N ALA A 39 -5.81 -6.26 -0.47
CA ALA A 39 -4.58 -5.60 -0.07
C ALA A 39 -3.66 -6.55 0.71
N SER A 40 -2.36 -6.38 0.51
CA SER A 40 -1.30 -6.93 1.36
C SER A 40 -0.53 -5.75 1.94
N ILE A 41 -0.32 -5.77 3.26
CA ILE A 41 0.12 -4.60 4.02
C ILE A 41 1.38 -4.94 4.80
N GLU A 42 2.34 -4.04 4.76
CA GLU A 42 3.57 -4.09 5.53
C GLU A 42 3.76 -2.75 6.26
N LEU A 43 3.93 -2.81 7.57
CA LEU A 43 4.20 -1.64 8.42
C LEU A 43 5.60 -1.78 9.02
N ALA A 44 6.44 -0.76 8.82
CA ALA A 44 7.80 -0.70 9.35
C ALA A 44 8.04 0.68 10.00
N GLY A 45 7.80 0.77 11.31
CA GLY A 45 7.90 2.02 12.05
C GLY A 45 6.89 3.06 11.55
N ARG A 46 7.36 4.05 10.79
CA ARG A 46 6.53 5.14 10.23
C ARG A 46 6.21 4.96 8.75
N ASP A 47 6.73 3.90 8.14
CA ASP A 47 6.59 3.62 6.72
C ASP A 47 5.56 2.50 6.54
N LEU A 48 4.55 2.76 5.73
CA LEU A 48 3.47 1.84 5.39
C LEU A 48 3.54 1.52 3.90
N THR A 49 3.60 0.23 3.57
CA THR A 49 3.52 -0.26 2.19
C THR A 49 2.24 -1.05 2.01
N ILE A 50 1.49 -0.73 0.97
CA ILE A 50 0.23 -1.39 0.59
C ILE A 50 0.38 -1.89 -0.85
N LEU A 51 0.20 -3.19 -1.04
CA LEU A 51 0.10 -3.83 -2.35
C LEU A 51 -1.36 -4.16 -2.61
N VAL A 52 -1.98 -3.51 -3.59
CA VAL A 52 -3.42 -3.64 -3.84
C VAL A 52 -3.71 -3.62 -5.34
N PRO A 53 -4.74 -4.34 -5.83
CA PRO A 53 -5.24 -4.13 -7.19
C PRO A 53 -5.71 -2.68 -7.36
N GLU A 54 -5.43 -2.06 -8.51
CA GLU A 54 -5.95 -0.72 -8.85
C GLU A 54 -5.61 0.35 -7.78
N GLY A 55 -4.44 0.23 -7.15
CA GLY A 55 -3.97 1.15 -6.11
C GLY A 55 -3.84 2.59 -6.58
N ARG A 56 -3.65 2.85 -7.87
CA ARG A 56 -3.67 4.22 -8.43
C ARG A 56 -5.02 4.91 -8.28
N ASP A 57 -6.12 4.18 -8.42
CA ASP A 57 -7.46 4.73 -8.26
C ASP A 57 -7.85 4.79 -6.78
N LEU A 58 -7.44 3.77 -6.02
CA LEU A 58 -7.70 3.65 -4.57
C LEU A 58 -6.94 4.66 -3.71
N VAL A 59 -5.73 5.07 -4.11
CA VAL A 59 -4.88 5.94 -3.27
C VAL A 59 -5.56 7.27 -2.95
N THR A 60 -6.34 7.82 -3.88
CA THR A 60 -6.98 9.13 -3.70
C THR A 60 -8.06 9.05 -2.62
N SER A 61 -8.92 8.03 -2.67
CA SER A 61 -9.97 7.84 -1.66
C SER A 61 -9.37 7.48 -0.30
N TYR A 62 -8.32 6.64 -0.28
CA TYR A 62 -7.64 6.25 0.93
C TYR A 62 -6.94 7.44 1.64
N VAL A 63 -6.16 8.24 0.91
CA VAL A 63 -5.50 9.42 1.48
C VAL A 63 -6.53 10.47 1.92
N THR A 64 -7.65 10.58 1.21
CA THR A 64 -8.76 11.44 1.64
C THR A 64 -9.32 10.95 2.98
N ASP A 65 -9.65 9.67 3.12
CA ASP A 65 -10.13 9.10 4.38
C ASP A 65 -9.15 9.31 5.55
N LEU A 66 -7.85 9.14 5.31
CA LEU A 66 -6.81 9.44 6.30
C LEU A 66 -6.81 10.91 6.72
N ALA A 67 -6.90 11.83 5.75
CA ALA A 67 -6.94 13.26 6.04
C ALA A 67 -8.18 13.65 6.87
N TRP A 68 -9.34 13.04 6.58
CA TRP A 68 -10.56 13.23 7.38
C TRP A 68 -10.42 12.67 8.81
N ALA A 69 -9.59 11.64 8.98
CA ALA A 69 -9.22 11.09 10.28
C ALA A 69 -8.13 11.88 11.02
N GLY A 70 -7.58 12.95 10.42
CA GLY A 70 -6.47 13.71 10.98
C GLY A 70 -5.10 13.05 10.80
N VAL A 71 -4.99 12.01 9.99
CA VAL A 71 -3.75 11.28 9.70
C VAL A 71 -3.18 11.77 8.36
N LEU A 72 -2.03 12.45 8.40
CA LEU A 72 -1.40 13.02 7.21
C LEU A 72 -0.09 12.30 6.89
N ALA A 73 0.05 11.89 5.63
CA ALA A 73 1.30 11.35 5.12
C ALA A 73 2.26 12.48 4.73
N GLU A 74 3.51 12.40 5.20
CA GLU A 74 4.61 13.30 4.81
C GLU A 74 5.16 12.93 3.42
N ARG A 75 5.01 11.66 3.03
CA ARG A 75 5.40 11.14 1.72
C ARG A 75 4.35 10.18 1.20
N LEU A 76 4.07 10.29 -0.09
CA LEU A 76 3.24 9.35 -0.85
C LEU A 76 3.95 9.00 -2.16
N GLU A 77 4.11 7.70 -2.42
CA GLU A 77 4.61 7.17 -3.68
C GLU A 77 3.65 6.09 -4.17
N VAL A 78 3.29 6.12 -5.45
CA VAL A 78 2.47 5.09 -6.08
C VAL A 78 3.23 4.54 -7.28
N VAL A 79 3.59 3.27 -7.21
CA VAL A 79 4.30 2.56 -8.27
C VAL A 79 3.36 1.55 -8.88
N GLY A 80 3.16 1.65 -10.19
CA GLY A 80 2.39 0.65 -10.92
C GLY A 80 3.15 -0.67 -11.02
N PRO A 81 2.50 -1.78 -11.40
CA PRO A 81 3.22 -3.01 -11.67
C PRO A 81 4.30 -2.76 -12.73
N ALA A 82 5.52 -3.18 -12.44
CA ALA A 82 6.56 -3.22 -13.44
C ALA A 82 6.21 -4.32 -14.45
N LEU A 83 6.10 -3.97 -15.73
CA LEU A 83 6.11 -4.96 -16.80
C LEU A 83 7.50 -5.62 -16.83
N PRO A 84 7.59 -6.97 -16.89
CA PRO A 84 8.86 -7.66 -17.05
C PRO A 84 9.51 -7.39 -18.41
#